data_AF-A0A8J2TIU5-F1
#
_entry.id   AF-A0A8J2TIU5-F1
#
_cell.length_a   1.000
_cell.length_b   1.000
_cell.length_c   1.000
_cell.angle_alpha   90.00
_cell.angle_beta   90.00
_cell.angle_gamma   90.00
#
_symmetry.space_group_name_H-M   'P 1'
#
loop_
_entity.id
_entity.type
_entity.pdbx_description
1 polymer ?
#
loop_
_entity_poly.entity_id
_entity_poly.type
_entity_poly.pdbx_seq_one_letter_code
_entity_poly.pdbx_strand_id
1 'polypeptide(L)'
;MKINNKWLIFGLFNSLFWFGNAEIALAQTFELSPTTNLNCPVAENSEKISIQKIEIVGNTILHQEITDLVSRYENRDVTFEELLCLRTEITQLYVQRGYITSGAFLPNNQDITSGTVQIQVIEGEIENVEISGLRRLRQGYIRSRLAIGIDTPFNQADLQRSLELLQLDPLLEQVNAELTVGSAPGRNILKLQLKEANAFHAGIEGNNYRPPSIGSEQGTISLEHNNLLGFGDRIYGEYSISEGLDLYDVRYTVPINAYDGTISVRYYNSQTVITESLFREFDIRNESETFTVGIRQPLFRSPQNEWAVGLDFDLRRSRSTLEGESFCLSLPCENGSTKLSILRFSQEWLNRNPNRIIAARSQFNFGIAAFDSTEIDIEPDSEFFSWLGQFQWVQRITSRVLVVGRGYAQLTPDALPIIEQFSIGGIDTVRGYVQNQLVTDNALIASLEFRIPLTRDPSIFQITPFIEAGTGWNNLLPDPENATLVGIGLGVRWLITNGLSVRLDYGVPLISKQNKGNSLQDNGFYFSVRYQPF
;
A
#
# COMPACT_ATOMS: atom_id res chain seq x y z
N MET A 1 15.23 29.18 12.94
CA MET A 1 13.79 29.07 12.62
C MET A 1 13.62 27.93 11.65
N LYS A 2 12.80 26.92 11.95
CA LYS A 2 12.95 25.56 11.39
C LYS A 2 11.82 25.22 10.40
N ILE A 3 12.06 25.42 9.11
CA ILE A 3 11.15 25.01 8.03
C ILE A 3 11.69 23.68 7.47
N ASN A 4 10.94 22.60 7.67
CA ASN A 4 11.30 21.26 7.21
C ASN A 4 10.14 20.63 6.43
N ASN A 5 10.43 20.20 5.20
CA ASN A 5 9.46 19.77 4.19
C ASN A 5 9.23 18.24 4.15
N LYS A 6 9.74 17.46 5.10
CA LYS A 6 9.52 15.99 5.13
C LYS A 6 8.05 15.55 5.22
N TRP A 7 7.13 16.45 5.52
CA TRP A 7 5.68 16.20 5.65
C TRP A 7 5.03 15.50 4.43
N LEU A 8 5.61 15.60 3.22
CA LEU A 8 5.06 14.93 2.03
C LEU A 8 5.42 13.44 1.89
N ILE A 9 6.51 12.98 2.52
CA ILE A 9 6.83 11.54 2.56
C ILE A 9 5.86 10.84 3.54
N PHE A 10 5.42 11.53 4.60
CA PHE A 10 4.41 11.05 5.54
C PHE A 10 2.99 11.03 4.96
N GLY A 11 2.68 11.98 4.08
CA GLY A 11 1.42 12.03 3.34
C GLY A 11 1.15 10.77 2.51
N LEU A 12 2.19 10.10 1.99
CA LEU A 12 2.05 8.88 1.18
C LEU A 12 1.84 7.60 2.00
N PHE A 13 2.53 7.47 3.13
CA PHE A 13 2.31 6.35 4.02
C PHE A 13 0.96 6.45 4.72
N ASN A 14 0.52 7.69 5.02
CA ASN A 14 -0.84 7.95 5.49
C ASN A 14 -1.87 7.88 4.36
N SER A 15 -1.56 8.20 3.10
CA SER A 15 -2.53 8.16 1.98
C SER A 15 -3.02 6.76 1.65
N LEU A 16 -2.18 5.74 1.88
CA LEU A 16 -2.58 4.32 1.90
C LEU A 16 -3.74 4.03 2.87
N PHE A 17 -4.01 4.92 3.83
CA PHE A 17 -5.05 4.80 4.86
C PHE A 17 -6.01 6.00 4.93
N TRP A 18 -5.75 7.08 4.18
CA TRP A 18 -6.62 8.27 4.10
C TRP A 18 -7.76 8.13 3.09
N PHE A 19 -7.84 7.02 2.37
CA PHE A 19 -9.11 6.54 1.84
C PHE A 19 -9.99 6.08 3.01
N GLY A 20 -10.46 7.07 3.80
CA GLY A 20 -11.62 6.93 4.65
C GLY A 20 -12.77 6.49 3.75
N ASN A 21 -13.43 5.40 4.15
CA ASN A 21 -14.42 4.63 3.41
C ASN A 21 -13.87 3.56 2.47
N ALA A 22 -12.67 3.04 2.68
CA ALA A 22 -12.54 1.60 2.52
C ALA A 22 -13.45 0.96 3.58
N GLU A 23 -14.75 0.82 3.26
CA GLU A 23 -15.43 -0.41 3.62
C GLU A 23 -14.39 -1.49 3.36
N ILE A 24 -14.08 -2.28 4.39
CA ILE A 24 -13.46 -3.56 4.15
C ILE A 24 -14.51 -4.24 3.28
N ALA A 25 -14.34 -4.13 1.95
CA ALA A 25 -15.01 -4.98 1.00
C ALA A 25 -14.58 -6.35 1.49
N LEU A 26 -15.48 -6.98 2.25
CA LEU A 26 -15.36 -8.37 2.58
C LEU A 26 -15.18 -9.01 1.22
N ALA A 27 -13.97 -9.50 0.95
CA ALA A 27 -13.74 -10.35 -0.20
C ALA A 27 -14.90 -11.32 -0.20
N GLN A 28 -15.79 -11.20 -1.20
CA GLN A 28 -16.79 -12.22 -1.39
C GLN A 28 -15.98 -13.48 -1.58
N THR A 29 -16.09 -14.40 -0.63
CA THR A 29 -15.47 -15.70 -0.74
C THR A 29 -16.01 -16.30 -2.02
N PHE A 30 -15.14 -16.48 -3.02
CA PHE A 30 -15.45 -17.28 -4.18
C PHE A 30 -15.64 -18.72 -3.68
N GLU A 31 -16.87 -19.08 -3.33
CA GLU A 31 -17.26 -20.46 -3.13
C GLU A 31 -17.45 -21.09 -4.51
N LEU A 32 -16.37 -21.59 -5.09
CA LEU A 32 -16.51 -22.63 -6.10
C LEU A 32 -16.95 -23.88 -5.34
N SER A 33 -18.22 -24.25 -5.51
CA SER A 33 -18.81 -25.39 -4.81
C SER A 33 -18.00 -26.65 -5.09
N PRO A 34 -17.45 -27.34 -4.07
CA PRO A 34 -16.89 -28.65 -4.28
C PRO A 34 -18.05 -29.63 -4.40
N THR A 35 -18.41 -30.02 -5.63
CA THR A 35 -19.34 -31.13 -5.85
C THR A 35 -18.60 -32.26 -6.54
N THR A 36 -18.25 -33.29 -5.76
CA THR A 36 -18.80 -34.64 -5.89
C THR A 36 -17.98 -35.60 -5.02
N ASN A 37 -18.59 -36.17 -3.98
CA ASN A 37 -18.12 -37.46 -3.46
C ASN A 37 -18.37 -38.49 -4.56
N LEU A 38 -17.35 -38.72 -5.39
CA LEU A 38 -17.39 -39.77 -6.38
C LEU A 38 -17.28 -41.10 -5.62
N ASN A 39 -18.43 -41.71 -5.32
CA ASN A 39 -18.45 -43.04 -4.72
C ASN A 39 -17.95 -44.07 -5.74
N CYS A 40 -17.09 -44.99 -5.29
CA CYS A 40 -16.69 -46.13 -6.11
C CYS A 40 -17.91 -47.04 -6.36
N PRO A 41 -18.13 -47.49 -7.61
CA PRO A 41 -19.16 -48.49 -7.89
C PRO A 41 -18.78 -49.82 -7.22
N VAL A 42 -19.74 -50.48 -6.60
CA VAL A 42 -19.58 -51.83 -6.02
C VAL A 42 -20.48 -52.78 -6.80
N ALA A 43 -19.90 -53.85 -7.36
CA ALA A 43 -20.65 -54.93 -8.00
C ALA A 43 -20.31 -56.28 -7.33
N GLU A 44 -21.33 -57.12 -7.13
CA GLU A 44 -21.23 -58.40 -6.41
C GLU A 44 -20.81 -59.60 -7.30
N ASN A 45 -20.58 -59.41 -8.61
CA ASN A 45 -20.12 -60.46 -9.52
C ASN A 45 -19.45 -59.88 -10.78
N SER A 46 -18.13 -59.66 -10.74
CA SER A 46 -17.36 -59.20 -11.90
C SER A 46 -16.19 -60.12 -12.24
N GLU A 47 -15.94 -60.28 -13.54
CA GLU A 47 -14.77 -60.99 -14.06
C GLU A 47 -13.48 -60.29 -13.62
N LYS A 48 -12.48 -61.09 -13.26
CA LYS A 48 -11.18 -60.60 -12.81
C LYS A 48 -10.19 -60.56 -13.98
N ILE A 49 -9.40 -59.50 -14.03
CA ILE A 49 -8.36 -59.27 -15.01
C ILE A 49 -7.02 -59.23 -14.27
N SER A 50 -6.05 -60.05 -14.69
CA SER A 50 -4.70 -60.04 -14.11
C SER A 50 -3.92 -58.82 -14.64
N ILE A 51 -3.63 -57.87 -13.76
CA ILE A 51 -2.86 -56.67 -14.11
C ILE A 51 -1.39 -56.84 -13.70
N GLN A 52 -0.49 -56.64 -14.66
CA GLN A 52 0.96 -56.55 -14.45
C GLN A 52 1.40 -55.11 -14.23
N LYS A 53 0.84 -54.17 -14.99
CA LYS A 53 1.26 -52.77 -14.97
C LYS A 53 0.09 -51.84 -15.28
N ILE A 54 0.07 -50.68 -14.65
CA ILE A 54 -0.85 -49.60 -14.97
C ILE A 54 -0.05 -48.41 -15.47
N GLU A 55 -0.30 -48.01 -16.71
CA GLU A 55 0.35 -46.86 -17.33
C GLU A 55 -0.54 -45.63 -17.20
N ILE A 56 -0.02 -44.58 -16.56
CA ILE A 56 -0.68 -43.28 -16.48
C ILE A 56 -0.11 -42.39 -17.58
N VAL A 57 -1.01 -41.84 -18.41
CA VAL A 57 -0.65 -40.94 -19.51
C VAL A 57 -1.31 -39.59 -19.31
N GLY A 58 -0.56 -38.50 -19.54
CA GLY A 58 -1.10 -37.14 -19.52
C GLY A 58 -1.04 -36.41 -18.18
N ASN A 59 -0.40 -37.00 -17.15
CA ASN A 59 -0.08 -36.29 -15.93
C ASN A 59 1.30 -35.60 -16.05
N THR A 60 1.34 -34.30 -15.79
CA THR A 60 2.57 -33.50 -15.65
C THR A 60 2.81 -33.10 -14.20
N ILE A 61 1.81 -33.23 -13.34
CA ILE A 61 1.89 -33.05 -11.88
C ILE A 61 1.50 -34.34 -11.13
N LEU A 62 1.69 -34.32 -9.80
CA LEU A 62 1.25 -35.40 -8.89
C LEU A 62 1.82 -36.80 -9.22
N HIS A 63 2.97 -36.87 -9.90
CA HIS A 63 3.58 -38.11 -10.37
C HIS A 63 3.76 -39.14 -9.25
N GLN A 64 4.32 -38.74 -8.12
CA GLN A 64 4.62 -39.64 -7.01
C GLN A 64 3.33 -40.13 -6.36
N GLU A 65 2.41 -39.21 -6.07
CA GLU A 65 1.15 -39.55 -5.40
C GLU A 65 0.26 -40.46 -6.24
N ILE A 66 0.25 -40.27 -7.57
CA ILE A 66 -0.43 -41.16 -8.50
C ILE A 66 0.28 -42.53 -8.54
N THR A 67 1.61 -42.57 -8.57
CA THR A 67 2.37 -43.83 -8.57
C THR A 67 2.10 -44.66 -7.32
N ASP A 68 2.09 -44.02 -6.14
CA ASP A 68 1.78 -44.67 -4.87
C ASP A 68 0.36 -45.24 -4.88
N LEU A 69 -0.61 -44.48 -5.41
CA LEU A 69 -2.01 -44.89 -5.53
C LEU A 69 -2.17 -46.12 -6.44
N VAL A 70 -1.49 -46.09 -7.59
CA VAL A 70 -1.53 -47.12 -8.64
C VAL A 70 -0.87 -48.42 -8.21
N SER A 71 0.24 -48.37 -7.47
CA SER A 71 0.98 -49.56 -7.01
C SER A 71 0.14 -50.55 -6.18
N ARG A 72 -0.98 -50.08 -5.60
CA ARG A 72 -1.93 -50.91 -4.84
C ARG A 72 -2.76 -51.85 -5.72
N TYR A 73 -2.78 -51.61 -7.02
CA TYR A 73 -3.57 -52.32 -8.03
C TYR A 73 -2.70 -53.12 -9.03
N GLU A 74 -1.38 -52.90 -9.06
CA GLU A 74 -0.46 -53.66 -9.91
C GLU A 74 -0.14 -55.04 -9.33
N ASN A 75 0.26 -55.97 -10.20
CA ASN A 75 0.66 -57.35 -9.87
C ASN A 75 -0.40 -58.17 -9.11
N ARG A 76 -1.68 -57.93 -9.40
CA ARG A 76 -2.81 -58.68 -8.84
C ARG A 76 -3.99 -58.76 -9.80
N ASP A 77 -4.91 -59.65 -9.49
CA ASP A 77 -6.22 -59.72 -10.13
C ASP A 77 -7.10 -58.57 -9.63
N VAL A 78 -7.64 -57.77 -10.57
CA VAL A 78 -8.59 -56.69 -10.28
C VAL A 78 -9.83 -56.79 -11.15
N THR A 79 -10.94 -56.21 -10.67
CA THR A 79 -12.17 -56.09 -11.46
C THR A 79 -12.22 -54.78 -12.23
N PHE A 80 -13.13 -54.69 -13.21
CA PHE A 80 -13.39 -53.43 -13.92
C PHE A 80 -13.87 -52.33 -12.95
N GLU A 81 -14.66 -52.67 -11.94
CA GLU A 81 -15.11 -51.72 -10.91
C GLU A 81 -13.95 -51.22 -10.03
N GLU A 82 -12.98 -52.08 -9.71
CA GLU A 82 -11.75 -51.67 -9.02
C GLU A 82 -10.93 -50.68 -9.86
N LEU A 83 -10.86 -50.87 -11.18
CA LEU A 83 -10.24 -49.91 -12.10
C LEU A 83 -11.01 -48.59 -12.20
N LEU A 84 -12.34 -48.63 -12.22
CA LEU A 84 -13.17 -47.42 -12.13
C LEU A 84 -12.99 -46.70 -10.79
N CYS A 85 -12.77 -47.45 -9.71
CA CYS A 85 -12.45 -46.89 -8.41
C CYS A 85 -11.06 -46.21 -8.43
N LEU A 86 -10.02 -46.86 -8.95
CA LEU A 86 -8.70 -46.24 -9.12
C LEU A 86 -8.77 -44.95 -9.96
N ARG A 87 -9.46 -44.98 -11.11
CA ARG A 87 -9.72 -43.77 -11.91
C ARG A 87 -10.37 -42.67 -11.08
N THR A 88 -11.34 -43.03 -10.24
CA THR A 88 -12.03 -42.10 -9.35
C THR A 88 -11.10 -41.52 -8.30
N GLU A 89 -10.29 -42.35 -7.66
CA GLU A 89 -9.30 -41.93 -6.66
C GLU A 89 -8.25 -40.98 -7.27
N ILE A 90 -7.78 -41.24 -8.49
CA ILE A 90 -6.86 -40.34 -9.22
C ILE A 90 -7.54 -38.97 -9.42
N THR A 91 -8.78 -38.94 -9.94
CA THR A 91 -9.52 -37.67 -10.09
C THR A 91 -9.70 -36.95 -8.75
N GLN A 92 -10.03 -37.68 -7.68
CA GLN A 92 -10.18 -37.11 -6.35
C GLN A 92 -8.87 -36.51 -5.83
N LEU A 93 -7.73 -37.13 -6.11
CA LEU A 93 -6.41 -36.59 -5.77
C LEU A 93 -6.18 -35.23 -6.44
N TYR A 94 -6.51 -35.07 -7.73
CA TYR A 94 -6.45 -33.77 -8.42
C TYR A 94 -7.37 -32.73 -7.77
N VAL A 95 -8.63 -33.09 -7.53
CA VAL A 95 -9.63 -32.19 -6.91
C VAL A 95 -9.20 -31.75 -5.51
N GLN A 96 -8.70 -32.66 -4.67
CA GLN A 96 -8.21 -32.37 -3.32
C GLN A 96 -7.00 -31.43 -3.32
N ARG A 97 -6.21 -31.43 -4.40
CA ARG A 97 -5.06 -30.55 -4.61
C ARG A 97 -5.42 -29.23 -5.33
N GLY A 98 -6.70 -29.00 -5.61
CA GLY A 98 -7.22 -27.75 -6.20
C GLY A 98 -7.30 -27.73 -7.73
N TYR A 99 -7.03 -28.85 -8.40
CA TYR A 99 -7.11 -28.99 -9.86
C TYR A 99 -8.51 -29.47 -10.28
N ILE A 100 -9.53 -28.70 -9.93
CA ILE A 100 -10.95 -29.10 -10.02
C ILE A 100 -11.47 -29.41 -11.43
N THR A 101 -10.77 -28.94 -12.46
CA THR A 101 -11.11 -29.19 -13.87
C THR A 101 -10.27 -30.30 -14.50
N SER A 102 -9.45 -30.98 -13.70
CA SER A 102 -8.63 -32.11 -14.13
C SER A 102 -9.28 -33.44 -13.73
N GLY A 103 -9.06 -34.48 -14.51
CA GLY A 103 -9.62 -35.80 -14.21
C GLY A 103 -9.01 -36.94 -15.00
N ALA A 104 -9.11 -38.13 -14.43
CA ALA A 104 -8.71 -39.37 -15.07
C ALA A 104 -9.90 -40.05 -15.76
N PHE A 105 -9.63 -40.69 -16.89
CA PHE A 105 -10.57 -41.57 -17.56
C PHE A 105 -9.88 -42.85 -18.03
N LEU A 106 -10.68 -43.92 -18.13
CA LEU A 106 -10.24 -45.21 -18.61
C LEU A 106 -10.64 -45.31 -20.09
N PRO A 107 -9.71 -45.39 -21.05
CA PRO A 107 -10.05 -45.57 -22.46
C PRO A 107 -10.84 -46.86 -22.68
N ASN A 108 -11.96 -46.77 -23.43
CA ASN A 108 -12.89 -47.89 -23.63
C ASN A 108 -12.37 -48.97 -24.60
N ASN A 109 -11.33 -48.66 -25.39
CA ASN A 109 -10.88 -49.48 -26.52
C ASN A 109 -9.40 -49.95 -26.37
N GLN A 110 -8.99 -50.29 -25.15
CA GLN A 110 -7.62 -50.77 -24.88
C GLN A 110 -7.54 -52.30 -24.90
N ASP A 111 -6.44 -52.83 -25.44
CA ASP A 111 -6.15 -54.26 -25.42
C ASP A 111 -5.45 -54.64 -24.11
N ILE A 112 -6.18 -55.34 -23.23
CA ILE A 112 -5.72 -55.71 -21.88
C ILE A 112 -5.10 -57.11 -21.86
N THR A 113 -4.99 -57.79 -23.01
CA THR A 113 -4.43 -59.17 -23.08
C THR A 113 -2.98 -59.26 -22.61
N SER A 114 -2.23 -58.15 -22.70
CA SER A 114 -0.85 -58.03 -22.21
C SER A 114 -0.74 -57.84 -20.69
N GLY A 115 -1.86 -57.69 -19.97
CA GLY A 115 -1.87 -57.35 -18.55
C GLY A 115 -1.49 -55.89 -18.24
N THR A 116 -1.38 -55.03 -19.26
CA THR A 116 -1.15 -53.58 -19.07
C THR A 116 -2.46 -52.82 -19.26
N VAL A 117 -2.82 -51.97 -18.28
CA VAL A 117 -3.98 -51.09 -18.36
C VAL A 117 -3.50 -49.64 -18.45
N GLN A 118 -4.03 -48.88 -19.40
CA GLN A 118 -3.77 -47.46 -19.52
C GLN A 118 -4.90 -46.65 -18.86
N ILE A 119 -4.53 -45.68 -18.01
CA ILE A 119 -5.42 -44.64 -17.51
C ILE A 119 -4.90 -43.30 -18.01
N GLN A 120 -5.77 -42.53 -18.66
CA GLN A 120 -5.41 -41.22 -19.17
C GLN A 120 -5.91 -40.12 -18.24
N VAL A 121 -5.03 -39.18 -17.93
CA VAL A 121 -5.33 -37.96 -17.19
C VAL A 121 -5.46 -36.80 -18.17
N ILE A 122 -6.50 -35.99 -18.00
CA ILE A 122 -6.64 -34.70 -18.65
C ILE A 122 -6.45 -33.65 -17.55
N GLU A 123 -5.32 -32.96 -17.61
CA GLU A 123 -5.05 -31.79 -16.79
C GLU A 123 -5.77 -30.59 -17.40
N GLY A 124 -6.58 -29.91 -16.58
CA GLY A 124 -7.41 -28.83 -17.08
C GLY A 124 -6.63 -27.55 -17.35
N GLU A 125 -7.14 -26.72 -18.26
CA GLU A 125 -6.57 -25.42 -18.64
C GLU A 125 -7.66 -24.36 -18.82
N ILE A 126 -7.26 -23.08 -18.75
CA ILE A 126 -8.09 -21.95 -19.19
C ILE A 126 -7.73 -21.64 -20.65
N GLU A 127 -8.58 -22.03 -21.58
CA GLU A 127 -8.32 -21.82 -23.02
C GLU A 127 -8.55 -20.37 -23.44
N ASN A 128 -9.47 -19.66 -22.77
CA ASN A 128 -9.79 -18.28 -23.08
C ASN A 128 -10.28 -17.51 -21.85
N VAL A 129 -10.01 -16.20 -21.85
CA VAL A 129 -10.57 -15.25 -20.88
C VAL A 129 -11.42 -14.23 -21.64
N GLU A 130 -12.71 -14.19 -21.37
CA GLU A 130 -13.66 -13.25 -21.97
C GLU A 130 -13.88 -12.08 -21.02
N ILE A 131 -13.50 -10.86 -21.43
CA ILE A 131 -13.56 -9.66 -20.56
C ILE A 131 -14.60 -8.68 -21.11
N SER A 132 -15.52 -8.25 -20.26
CA SER A 132 -16.57 -7.27 -20.56
C SER A 132 -16.66 -6.18 -19.49
N GLY A 133 -17.27 -5.05 -19.85
CA GLY A 133 -17.60 -3.95 -18.93
C GLY A 133 -16.52 -2.86 -18.76
N LEU A 134 -15.31 -3.07 -19.29
CA LEU A 134 -14.30 -2.02 -19.38
C LEU A 134 -14.67 -0.96 -20.44
N ARG A 135 -14.33 0.29 -20.16
CA ARG A 135 -14.55 1.46 -21.02
C ARG A 135 -13.24 2.13 -21.42
N ARG A 136 -12.33 2.35 -20.46
CA ARG A 136 -11.06 3.06 -20.68
C ARG A 136 -9.85 2.17 -20.36
N LEU A 137 -9.97 1.32 -19.35
CA LEU A 137 -8.92 0.38 -18.96
C LEU A 137 -8.75 -0.66 -20.07
N ARG A 138 -7.53 -0.80 -20.55
CA ARG A 138 -7.21 -1.75 -21.62
C ARG A 138 -7.28 -3.17 -21.07
N GLN A 139 -7.88 -4.08 -21.83
CA GLN A 139 -7.98 -5.50 -21.44
C GLN A 139 -6.61 -6.14 -21.15
N GLY A 140 -5.53 -5.69 -21.82
CA GLY A 140 -4.17 -6.19 -21.58
C GLY A 140 -3.69 -5.99 -20.14
N TYR A 141 -4.15 -4.94 -19.46
CA TYR A 141 -3.85 -4.69 -18.05
C TYR A 141 -4.43 -5.80 -17.16
N ILE A 142 -5.67 -6.20 -17.42
CA ILE A 142 -6.38 -7.26 -16.69
C ILE A 142 -5.83 -8.65 -17.06
N ARG A 143 -5.67 -8.93 -18.37
CA ARG A 143 -5.17 -10.22 -18.86
C ARG A 143 -3.79 -10.55 -18.30
N SER A 144 -2.87 -9.58 -18.28
CA SER A 144 -1.51 -9.81 -17.76
C SER A 144 -1.50 -10.16 -16.27
N ARG A 145 -2.37 -9.53 -15.45
CA ARG A 145 -2.51 -9.83 -14.02
C ARG A 145 -3.16 -11.17 -13.75
N LEU A 146 -4.16 -11.55 -14.56
CA LEU A 146 -4.81 -12.86 -14.44
C LEU A 146 -3.92 -14.01 -14.88
N ALA A 147 -3.05 -13.78 -15.88
CA ALA A 147 -2.13 -14.78 -16.39
C ALA A 147 -1.30 -15.43 -15.27
N ILE A 148 -1.00 -14.70 -14.20
CA ILE A 148 -0.27 -15.18 -13.02
C ILE A 148 -1.02 -16.31 -12.27
N GLY A 149 -2.36 -16.34 -12.36
CA GLY A 149 -3.19 -17.32 -11.64
C GLY A 149 -3.93 -18.32 -12.53
N ILE A 150 -3.59 -18.41 -13.82
CA ILE A 150 -4.24 -19.33 -14.77
C ILE A 150 -3.22 -20.21 -15.50
N ASP A 151 -2.11 -20.53 -14.84
CA ASP A 151 -1.13 -21.48 -15.35
C ASP A 151 -1.77 -22.85 -15.65
N THR A 152 -1.11 -23.63 -16.51
CA THR A 152 -1.53 -25.00 -16.84
C THR A 152 -0.58 -25.99 -16.17
N PRO A 153 -1.07 -26.95 -15.37
CA PRO A 153 -2.48 -27.25 -15.08
C PRO A 153 -3.20 -26.21 -14.22
N PHE A 154 -4.47 -25.93 -14.55
CA PHE A 154 -5.31 -24.95 -13.87
C PHE A 154 -5.53 -25.31 -12.40
N ASN A 155 -5.14 -24.39 -11.51
CA ASN A 155 -5.41 -24.48 -10.08
C ASN A 155 -6.41 -23.42 -9.61
N GLN A 156 -7.42 -23.87 -8.88
CA GLN A 156 -8.46 -23.01 -8.34
C GLN A 156 -7.93 -21.92 -7.40
N ALA A 157 -6.99 -22.27 -6.51
CA ALA A 157 -6.52 -21.35 -5.47
C ALA A 157 -5.69 -20.20 -6.07
N ASP A 158 -4.97 -20.46 -7.16
CA ASP A 158 -4.19 -19.45 -7.86
C ASP A 158 -5.10 -18.48 -8.63
N LEU A 159 -6.17 -18.98 -9.29
CA LEU A 159 -7.18 -18.11 -9.89
C LEU A 159 -7.88 -17.26 -8.84
N GLN A 160 -8.31 -17.88 -7.73
CA GLN A 160 -8.96 -17.16 -6.64
C GLN A 160 -8.07 -16.03 -6.11
N ARG A 161 -6.78 -16.31 -5.88
CA ARG A 161 -5.82 -15.29 -5.44
C ARG A 161 -5.73 -14.13 -6.45
N SER A 162 -5.64 -14.42 -7.75
CA SER A 162 -5.58 -13.39 -8.79
C SER A 162 -6.86 -12.56 -8.89
N LEU A 163 -8.03 -13.19 -8.74
CA LEU A 163 -9.32 -12.48 -8.71
C LEU A 163 -9.46 -11.59 -7.47
N GLU A 164 -9.04 -12.07 -6.30
CA GLU A 164 -9.02 -11.29 -5.06
C GLU A 164 -8.06 -10.09 -5.18
N LEU A 165 -6.90 -10.26 -5.85
CA LEU A 165 -6.00 -9.14 -6.13
C LEU A 165 -6.60 -8.12 -7.10
N LEU A 166 -7.35 -8.55 -8.12
CA LEU A 166 -8.09 -7.64 -8.99
C LEU A 166 -9.21 -6.88 -8.25
N GLN A 167 -9.89 -7.53 -7.30
CA GLN A 167 -10.90 -6.85 -6.46
C GLN A 167 -10.30 -5.75 -5.58
N LEU A 168 -9.02 -5.87 -5.24
CA LEU A 168 -8.29 -4.90 -4.45
C LEU A 168 -7.66 -3.79 -5.31
N ASP A 169 -7.76 -3.89 -6.63
CA ASP A 169 -7.28 -2.86 -7.55
C ASP A 169 -8.23 -1.65 -7.52
N PRO A 170 -7.76 -0.45 -7.15
CA PRO A 170 -8.61 0.74 -7.05
C PRO A 170 -9.20 1.20 -8.38
N LEU A 171 -8.76 0.64 -9.52
CA LEU A 171 -9.31 0.94 -10.84
C LEU A 171 -10.65 0.23 -11.10
N LEU A 172 -11.03 -0.73 -10.26
CA LEU A 172 -12.22 -1.56 -10.43
C LEU A 172 -13.17 -1.39 -9.24
N GLU A 173 -14.42 -1.10 -9.52
CA GLU A 173 -15.50 -1.09 -8.51
C GLU A 173 -16.06 -2.50 -8.31
N GLN A 174 -16.07 -3.32 -9.37
CA GLN A 174 -16.64 -4.67 -9.31
C GLN A 174 -15.86 -5.64 -10.22
N VAL A 175 -15.65 -6.84 -9.71
CA VAL A 175 -15.04 -7.98 -10.43
C VAL A 175 -15.91 -9.21 -10.22
N ASN A 176 -16.66 -9.60 -11.24
CA ASN A 176 -17.42 -10.85 -11.25
C ASN A 176 -16.75 -11.84 -12.20
N ALA A 177 -16.60 -13.08 -11.75
CA ALA A 177 -15.97 -14.15 -12.52
C ALA A 177 -16.87 -15.38 -12.57
N GLU A 178 -16.92 -16.02 -13.74
CA GLU A 178 -17.63 -17.27 -13.97
C GLU A 178 -16.74 -18.20 -14.79
N LEU A 179 -16.61 -19.46 -14.35
CA LEU A 179 -15.88 -20.49 -15.06
C LEU A 179 -16.88 -21.38 -15.81
N THR A 180 -16.73 -21.49 -17.14
CA THR A 180 -17.62 -22.29 -17.99
C THR A 180 -16.83 -23.33 -18.79
N VAL A 181 -17.51 -24.38 -19.26
CA VAL A 181 -16.92 -25.42 -20.12
C VAL A 181 -16.48 -24.82 -21.46
N GLY A 182 -15.29 -25.20 -21.91
CA GLY A 182 -14.70 -24.76 -23.18
C GLY A 182 -14.95 -25.72 -24.35
N SER A 183 -14.04 -25.67 -25.33
CA SER A 183 -14.15 -26.40 -26.59
C SER A 183 -13.99 -27.92 -26.48
N ALA A 184 -13.35 -28.43 -25.43
CA ALA A 184 -13.04 -29.84 -25.22
C ALA A 184 -12.97 -30.19 -23.71
N PRO A 185 -13.06 -31.49 -23.33
CA PRO A 185 -12.83 -31.90 -21.95
C PRO A 185 -11.50 -31.37 -21.39
N GLY A 186 -11.52 -30.87 -20.15
CA GLY A 186 -10.37 -30.23 -19.51
C GLY A 186 -10.16 -28.76 -19.91
N ARG A 187 -10.77 -28.26 -20.99
CA ARG A 187 -10.68 -26.85 -21.37
C ARG A 187 -11.83 -26.04 -20.79
N ASN A 188 -11.50 -24.85 -20.27
CA ASN A 188 -12.46 -23.97 -19.63
C ASN A 188 -12.30 -22.54 -20.12
N ILE A 189 -13.41 -21.80 -20.13
CA ILE A 189 -13.46 -20.38 -20.46
C ILE A 189 -13.76 -19.61 -19.18
N LEU A 190 -12.92 -18.63 -18.86
CA LEU A 190 -13.13 -17.70 -17.75
C LEU A 190 -13.84 -16.44 -18.27
N LYS A 191 -15.07 -16.21 -17.85
CA LYS A 191 -15.84 -15.01 -18.16
C LYS A 191 -15.69 -14.00 -17.03
N LEU A 192 -15.28 -12.78 -17.37
CA LEU A 192 -15.06 -11.68 -16.43
C LEU A 192 -15.92 -10.49 -16.79
N GLN A 193 -16.86 -10.17 -15.90
CA GLN A 193 -17.68 -8.98 -15.98
C GLN A 193 -17.14 -7.96 -14.98
N LEU A 194 -16.57 -6.88 -15.50
CA LEU A 194 -15.90 -5.85 -14.71
C LEU A 194 -16.72 -4.55 -14.70
N LYS A 195 -16.54 -3.74 -13.67
CA LYS A 195 -17.00 -2.34 -13.62
C LYS A 195 -15.83 -1.46 -13.20
N GLU A 196 -15.45 -0.51 -14.06
CA GLU A 196 -14.41 0.47 -13.70
C GLU A 196 -14.90 1.38 -12.58
N ALA A 197 -14.01 1.67 -11.63
CA ALA A 197 -14.25 2.67 -10.59
C ALA A 197 -14.25 4.09 -11.15
N ASN A 198 -14.71 5.06 -10.34
CA ASN A 198 -14.58 6.47 -10.68
C ASN A 198 -13.11 6.81 -10.91
N ALA A 199 -12.83 7.37 -12.07
CA ALA A 199 -11.47 7.67 -12.46
C ALA A 199 -10.96 8.99 -11.90
N PHE A 200 -11.85 9.98 -11.81
CA PHE A 200 -11.50 11.33 -11.40
C PHE A 200 -11.88 11.53 -9.95
N HIS A 201 -10.94 12.00 -9.14
CA HIS A 201 -11.14 12.38 -7.75
C HIS A 201 -10.67 13.83 -7.56
N ALA A 202 -11.42 14.61 -6.78
CA ALA A 202 -11.10 15.98 -6.49
C ALA A 202 -11.46 16.28 -5.04
N GLY A 203 -10.57 16.95 -4.33
CA GLY A 203 -10.76 17.29 -2.93
C GLY A 203 -10.42 18.74 -2.68
N ILE A 204 -11.19 19.38 -1.81
CA ILE A 204 -10.84 20.67 -1.21
C ILE A 204 -10.72 20.46 0.29
N GLU A 205 -9.67 20.99 0.90
CA GLU A 205 -9.47 20.94 2.34
C GLU A 205 -9.07 22.32 2.89
N GLY A 206 -9.66 22.69 4.03
CA GLY A 206 -9.16 23.76 4.88
C GLY A 206 -8.72 23.19 6.22
N ASN A 207 -7.50 23.46 6.66
CA ASN A 207 -6.97 22.98 7.94
C ASN A 207 -6.06 24.03 8.58
N ASN A 208 -5.54 23.74 9.78
CA ASN A 208 -4.49 24.55 10.40
C ASN A 208 -3.20 23.76 10.63
N TYR A 209 -2.73 23.00 9.63
CA TYR A 209 -1.62 22.05 9.76
C TYR A 209 -0.28 22.62 9.27
N ARG A 210 -0.07 23.94 9.39
CA ARG A 210 1.20 24.62 9.07
C ARG A 210 1.78 25.33 10.27
N PRO A 211 3.11 25.50 10.37
CA PRO A 211 3.70 26.30 11.44
C PRO A 211 3.12 27.72 11.48
N PRO A 212 2.85 28.29 12.67
CA PRO A 212 2.36 29.66 12.81
C PRO A 212 3.23 30.69 12.08
N SER A 213 4.54 30.44 11.98
CA SER A 213 5.51 31.31 11.31
C SER A 213 5.26 31.59 9.83
N ILE A 214 4.49 30.73 9.16
CA ILE A 214 4.13 30.86 7.74
C ILE A 214 2.60 30.88 7.55
N GLY A 215 1.84 31.23 8.60
CA GLY A 215 0.39 31.12 8.63
C GLY A 215 -0.07 29.68 8.84
N SER A 216 -0.70 29.42 9.98
CA SER A 216 -1.12 28.07 10.36
C SER A 216 -2.25 27.51 9.49
N GLU A 217 -3.18 28.37 9.11
CA GLU A 217 -4.37 28.07 8.34
C GLU A 217 -4.03 27.94 6.85
N GLN A 218 -4.38 26.79 6.28
CA GLN A 218 -4.08 26.43 4.91
C GLN A 218 -5.35 25.98 4.18
N GLY A 219 -5.46 26.38 2.91
CA GLY A 219 -6.39 25.78 1.94
C GLY A 219 -5.65 24.91 0.94
N THR A 220 -6.22 23.76 0.59
CA THR A 220 -5.65 22.79 -0.35
C THR A 220 -6.69 22.35 -1.36
N ILE A 221 -6.30 22.28 -2.64
CA ILE A 221 -7.06 21.64 -3.71
C ILE A 221 -6.22 20.47 -4.24
N SER A 222 -6.85 19.31 -4.34
CA SER A 222 -6.23 18.09 -4.90
C SER A 222 -7.06 17.55 -6.05
N LEU A 223 -6.39 17.06 -7.07
CA LEU A 223 -6.96 16.45 -8.26
C LEU A 223 -6.22 15.15 -8.55
N GLU A 224 -6.96 14.07 -8.80
CA GLU A 224 -6.42 12.78 -9.19
C GLU A 224 -7.19 12.26 -10.39
N HIS A 225 -6.47 11.71 -11.37
CA HIS A 225 -7.08 10.94 -12.44
C HIS A 225 -6.40 9.57 -12.56
N ASN A 226 -7.14 8.54 -12.16
CA ASN A 226 -6.80 7.14 -12.30
C ASN A 226 -7.03 6.66 -13.73
N ASN A 227 -6.12 5.83 -14.23
CA ASN A 227 -6.14 5.22 -15.55
C ASN A 227 -6.32 6.25 -16.68
N LEU A 228 -5.46 7.27 -16.75
CA LEU A 228 -5.55 8.38 -17.71
C LEU A 228 -5.35 7.91 -19.16
N LEU A 229 -4.35 7.07 -19.42
CA LEU A 229 -3.99 6.60 -20.77
C LEU A 229 -4.45 5.16 -21.06
N GLY A 230 -5.14 4.53 -20.11
CA GLY A 230 -5.77 3.23 -20.26
C GLY A 230 -4.92 2.04 -19.79
N PHE A 231 -3.72 2.27 -19.26
CA PHE A 231 -2.82 1.21 -18.78
C PHE A 231 -2.65 1.19 -17.26
N GLY A 232 -3.58 1.81 -16.52
CA GLY A 232 -3.57 1.84 -15.06
C GLY A 232 -2.67 2.91 -14.45
N ASP A 233 -2.28 3.91 -15.25
CA ASP A 233 -1.51 5.06 -14.81
C ASP A 233 -2.31 6.04 -13.97
N ARG A 234 -1.65 6.74 -13.04
CA ARG A 234 -2.26 7.74 -12.17
C ARG A 234 -1.53 9.06 -12.29
N ILE A 235 -2.28 10.14 -12.52
CA ILE A 235 -1.81 11.50 -12.30
C ILE A 235 -2.47 12.07 -11.04
N TYR A 236 -1.68 12.71 -10.20
CA TYR A 236 -2.12 13.41 -9.00
C TYR A 236 -1.49 14.80 -8.98
N GLY A 237 -2.28 15.80 -8.61
CA GLY A 237 -1.86 17.18 -8.45
C GLY A 237 -2.46 17.77 -7.20
N GLU A 238 -1.66 18.50 -6.43
CA GLU A 238 -2.08 19.24 -5.25
C GLU A 238 -1.54 20.67 -5.31
N TYR A 239 -2.38 21.62 -4.91
CA TYR A 239 -2.03 23.00 -4.68
C TYR A 239 -2.45 23.41 -3.27
N SER A 240 -1.55 24.00 -2.49
CA SER A 240 -1.85 24.46 -1.14
C SER A 240 -1.32 25.87 -0.87
N ILE A 241 -2.11 26.66 -0.13
CA ILE A 241 -1.80 28.06 0.17
C ILE A 241 -2.11 28.41 1.63
N SER A 242 -1.26 29.21 2.28
CA SER A 242 -1.49 29.87 3.57
C SER A 242 -1.04 31.35 3.50
N GLU A 243 -1.02 32.07 4.62
CA GLU A 243 -0.51 33.46 4.67
C GLU A 243 0.94 33.58 4.13
N GLY A 244 1.78 32.56 4.39
CA GLY A 244 3.20 32.55 4.06
C GLY A 244 3.65 31.30 3.31
N LEU A 245 2.75 30.58 2.64
CA LEU A 245 3.07 29.38 1.86
C LEU A 245 2.33 29.38 0.53
N ASP A 246 3.03 29.01 -0.53
CA ASP A 246 2.50 28.64 -1.84
C ASP A 246 3.19 27.32 -2.26
N LEU A 247 2.42 26.26 -2.55
CA LEU A 247 2.92 24.90 -2.73
C LEU A 247 2.20 24.19 -3.87
N TYR A 248 2.98 23.54 -4.74
CA TYR A 248 2.49 22.65 -5.81
C TYR A 248 3.17 21.28 -5.71
N ASP A 249 2.40 20.18 -5.77
CA ASP A 249 2.90 18.81 -5.88
C ASP A 249 2.22 18.11 -7.04
N VAL A 250 2.99 17.67 -8.04
CA VAL A 250 2.47 16.93 -9.19
C VAL A 250 3.21 15.62 -9.30
N ARG A 251 2.45 14.53 -9.48
CA ARG A 251 2.98 13.18 -9.62
C ARG A 251 2.30 12.42 -10.73
N TYR A 252 3.10 11.69 -11.49
CA TYR A 252 2.63 10.70 -12.45
C TYR A 252 3.23 9.33 -12.12
N THR A 253 2.39 8.30 -12.07
CA THR A 253 2.80 6.92 -11.73
C THR A 253 2.27 5.96 -12.79
N VAL A 254 3.12 5.06 -13.27
CA VAL A 254 2.79 4.08 -14.32
C VAL A 254 3.12 2.68 -13.84
N PRO A 255 2.17 1.73 -13.92
CA PRO A 255 2.49 0.31 -13.71
C PRO A 255 3.27 -0.24 -14.91
N ILE A 256 4.34 -0.99 -14.64
CA ILE A 256 5.28 -1.50 -15.64
C ILE A 256 5.23 -3.01 -15.85
N ASN A 257 4.52 -3.75 -14.98
CA ASN A 257 4.34 -5.20 -15.11
C ASN A 257 3.04 -5.69 -14.44
N ALA A 258 2.80 -7.01 -14.52
CA ALA A 258 1.63 -7.67 -13.96
C ALA A 258 1.69 -7.86 -12.43
N TYR A 259 2.86 -7.67 -11.82
CA TYR A 259 3.08 -7.76 -10.38
C TYR A 259 2.95 -6.40 -9.67
N ASP A 260 2.31 -5.42 -10.32
CA ASP A 260 2.14 -4.03 -9.85
C ASP A 260 3.46 -3.30 -9.52
N GLY A 261 4.54 -3.64 -10.23
CA GLY A 261 5.71 -2.76 -10.29
C GLY A 261 5.33 -1.42 -10.90
N THR A 262 5.83 -0.31 -10.35
CA THR A 262 5.53 1.05 -10.82
C THR A 262 6.79 1.88 -11.00
N ILE A 263 6.74 2.79 -11.98
CA ILE A 263 7.66 3.93 -12.09
C ILE A 263 6.87 5.20 -11.78
N SER A 264 7.48 6.14 -11.05
CA SER A 264 6.87 7.42 -10.77
C SER A 264 7.82 8.58 -11.04
N VAL A 265 7.25 9.70 -11.45
CA VAL A 265 7.92 10.99 -11.56
C VAL A 265 7.12 11.99 -10.75
N ARG A 266 7.81 12.80 -9.94
CA ARG A 266 7.19 13.83 -9.10
C ARG A 266 7.95 15.14 -9.22
N TYR A 267 7.21 16.23 -9.27
CA TYR A 267 7.71 17.58 -9.12
C TYR A 267 7.02 18.25 -7.93
N TYR A 268 7.81 18.73 -6.99
CA TYR A 268 7.35 19.42 -5.81
C TYR A 268 8.03 20.80 -5.73
N ASN A 269 7.23 21.86 -5.58
CA ASN A 269 7.71 23.21 -5.36
C ASN A 269 6.99 23.81 -4.14
N SER A 270 7.75 24.52 -3.31
CA SER A 270 7.23 25.24 -2.15
C SER A 270 7.96 26.56 -1.98
N GLN A 271 7.19 27.64 -1.93
CA GLN A 271 7.65 28.97 -1.60
C GLN A 271 7.09 29.35 -0.24
N THR A 272 7.96 29.82 0.65
CA THR A 272 7.62 30.23 2.00
C THR A 272 8.11 31.63 2.29
N VAL A 273 7.29 32.38 3.04
CA VAL A 273 7.62 33.70 3.56
C VAL A 273 7.25 33.72 5.04
N ILE A 274 8.14 34.25 5.86
CA ILE A 274 7.87 34.39 7.29
C ILE A 274 6.88 35.53 7.54
N THR A 275 5.75 35.22 8.16
CA THR A 275 4.67 36.19 8.40
C THR A 275 4.53 36.62 9.86
N GLU A 276 5.26 35.98 10.78
CA GLU A 276 5.29 36.33 12.21
C GLU A 276 5.68 37.79 12.44
N SER A 277 4.92 38.50 13.29
CA SER A 277 5.04 39.95 13.47
C SER A 277 6.44 40.44 13.86
N LEU A 278 7.17 39.67 14.68
CA LEU A 278 8.54 40.00 15.11
C LEU A 278 9.58 39.86 13.98
N PHE A 279 9.27 39.11 12.92
CA PHE A 279 10.21 38.79 11.84
C PHE A 279 9.76 39.27 10.46
N ARG A 280 8.54 39.81 10.37
CA ARG A 280 7.91 40.23 9.11
C ARG A 280 8.72 41.31 8.38
N GLU A 281 9.42 42.17 9.10
CA GLU A 281 10.24 43.23 8.52
C GLU A 281 11.48 42.70 7.76
N PHE A 282 11.98 41.53 8.14
CA PHE A 282 13.19 40.94 7.55
C PHE A 282 12.95 40.24 6.20
N ASP A 283 11.69 40.15 5.73
CA ASP A 283 11.29 39.48 4.48
C ASP A 283 12.05 38.17 4.22
N ILE A 284 12.04 37.27 5.22
CA ILE A 284 12.73 35.98 5.12
C ILE A 284 11.93 35.08 4.19
N ARG A 285 12.53 34.69 3.07
CA ARG A 285 11.91 33.81 2.08
C ARG A 285 12.73 32.54 1.89
N ASN A 286 12.05 31.45 1.58
CA ASN A 286 12.68 30.23 1.11
C ASN A 286 11.85 29.59 -0.01
N GLU A 287 12.52 29.27 -1.11
CA GLU A 287 11.98 28.47 -2.21
C GLU A 287 12.67 27.11 -2.21
N SER A 288 11.89 26.04 -2.27
CA SER A 288 12.36 24.66 -2.30
C SER A 288 11.71 23.91 -3.47
N GLU A 289 12.55 23.35 -4.33
CA GLU A 289 12.18 22.54 -5.48
C GLU A 289 12.70 21.12 -5.29
N THR A 290 11.91 20.11 -5.64
CA THR A 290 12.34 18.71 -5.63
C THR A 290 11.77 17.99 -6.84
N PHE A 291 12.66 17.38 -7.61
CA PHE A 291 12.31 16.45 -8.67
C PHE A 291 12.67 15.04 -8.23
N THR A 292 11.71 14.12 -8.28
CA THR A 292 11.91 12.72 -7.88
C THR A 292 11.60 11.80 -9.04
N VAL A 293 12.48 10.82 -9.27
CA VAL A 293 12.19 9.64 -10.09
C VAL A 293 12.27 8.42 -9.20
N GLY A 294 11.22 7.60 -9.21
CA GLY A 294 11.11 6.44 -8.34
C GLY A 294 10.70 5.18 -9.09
N ILE A 295 11.21 4.04 -8.64
CA ILE A 295 10.71 2.72 -9.01
C ILE A 295 10.29 1.97 -7.75
N ARG A 296 9.16 1.27 -7.80
CA ARG A 296 8.66 0.42 -6.71
C ARG A 296 8.26 -0.94 -7.27
N GLN A 297 8.64 -2.02 -6.61
CA GLN A 297 8.31 -3.38 -7.03
C GLN A 297 7.82 -4.20 -5.82
N PRO A 298 6.54 -4.63 -5.82
CA PRO A 298 6.09 -5.72 -4.96
C PRO A 298 6.87 -7.00 -5.29
N LEU A 299 7.54 -7.57 -4.29
CA LEU A 299 8.27 -8.83 -4.40
C LEU A 299 7.41 -10.01 -3.95
N PHE A 300 6.49 -9.76 -3.02
CA PHE A 300 5.47 -10.71 -2.60
C PHE A 300 4.13 -10.01 -2.45
N ARG A 301 3.07 -10.61 -2.95
CA ARG A 301 1.72 -10.05 -2.86
C ARG A 301 0.66 -11.13 -2.75
N SER A 302 -0.19 -10.97 -1.75
CA SER A 302 -1.44 -11.67 -1.55
C SER A 302 -2.51 -10.66 -1.13
N PRO A 303 -3.79 -11.05 -1.10
CA PRO A 303 -4.86 -10.15 -0.66
C PRO A 303 -4.67 -9.62 0.76
N GLN A 304 -3.98 -10.37 1.63
CA GLN A 304 -3.71 -10.02 3.02
C GLN A 304 -2.29 -9.49 3.27
N ASN A 305 -1.33 -9.70 2.37
CA ASN A 305 0.06 -9.36 2.60
C ASN A 305 0.72 -8.74 1.37
N GLU A 306 1.48 -7.68 1.55
CA GLU A 306 2.35 -7.14 0.51
C GLU A 306 3.72 -6.84 1.10
N TRP A 307 4.77 -7.23 0.38
CA TRP A 307 6.13 -6.79 0.65
C TRP A 307 6.72 -6.22 -0.64
N ALA A 308 7.12 -4.96 -0.60
CA ALA A 308 7.63 -4.23 -1.74
C ALA A 308 8.96 -3.55 -1.42
N VAL A 309 9.77 -3.34 -2.46
CA VAL A 309 11.00 -2.56 -2.39
C VAL A 309 10.88 -1.37 -3.33
N GLY A 310 11.51 -0.26 -2.97
CA GLY A 310 11.52 0.95 -3.78
C GLY A 310 12.90 1.60 -3.82
N LEU A 311 13.17 2.29 -4.92
CA LEU A 311 14.35 3.12 -5.09
C LEU A 311 13.90 4.46 -5.68
N ASP A 312 14.12 5.54 -4.95
CA ASP A 312 13.84 6.90 -5.38
C ASP A 312 15.14 7.69 -5.51
N PHE A 313 15.21 8.57 -6.49
CA PHE A 313 16.29 9.53 -6.66
C PHE A 313 15.72 10.95 -6.64
N ASP A 314 16.11 11.74 -5.65
CA ASP A 314 15.70 13.13 -5.49
C ASP A 314 16.81 14.08 -5.92
N LEU A 315 16.46 15.04 -6.79
CA LEU A 315 17.23 16.26 -7.01
C LEU A 315 16.50 17.39 -6.30
N ARG A 316 17.12 17.95 -5.26
CA ARG A 316 16.53 19.03 -4.46
C ARG A 316 17.37 20.28 -4.55
N ARG A 317 16.68 21.42 -4.67
CA ARG A 317 17.27 22.75 -4.58
C ARG A 317 16.48 23.60 -3.60
N SER A 318 17.18 24.25 -2.69
CA SER A 318 16.61 25.28 -1.82
C SER A 318 17.35 26.60 -2.06
N ARG A 319 16.62 27.71 -2.03
CA ARG A 319 17.14 29.07 -2.11
C ARG A 319 16.48 29.91 -1.02
N SER A 320 17.28 30.62 -0.24
CA SER A 320 16.79 31.53 0.77
C SER A 320 17.29 32.96 0.59
N THR A 321 16.42 33.90 0.95
CA THR A 321 16.73 35.32 0.94
C THR A 321 16.36 35.97 2.27
N LEU A 322 17.07 37.03 2.62
CA LEU A 322 16.81 37.92 3.73
C LEU A 322 16.78 39.34 3.16
N GLU A 323 15.67 40.06 3.32
CA GLU A 323 15.47 41.40 2.75
C GLU A 323 15.75 41.47 1.24
N GLY A 324 15.44 40.39 0.50
CA GLY A 324 15.68 40.26 -0.94
C GLY A 324 17.09 39.85 -1.35
N GLU A 325 18.05 39.83 -0.42
CA GLU A 325 19.44 39.41 -0.67
C GLU A 325 19.63 37.92 -0.38
N SER A 326 20.54 37.28 -1.13
CA SER A 326 20.82 35.85 -0.93
C SER A 326 21.41 35.60 0.46
N PHE A 327 20.79 34.70 1.23
CA PHE A 327 21.17 34.45 2.62
C PHE A 327 21.13 32.95 2.93
N CYS A 328 22.14 32.44 3.61
CA CYS A 328 22.17 31.04 4.05
C CYS A 328 21.43 30.87 5.38
N LEU A 329 20.17 30.40 5.34
CA LEU A 329 19.38 30.11 6.55
C LEU A 329 19.87 28.88 7.32
N SER A 330 20.52 27.96 6.63
CA SER A 330 21.03 26.70 7.17
C SER A 330 22.19 26.18 6.33
N LEU A 331 23.01 25.32 6.91
CA LEU A 331 24.02 24.56 6.19
C LEU A 331 23.44 23.23 5.65
N PRO A 332 24.05 22.66 4.60
CA PRO A 332 25.07 23.28 3.76
C PRO A 332 24.47 24.35 2.85
N CYS A 333 25.24 25.39 2.51
CA CYS A 333 24.74 26.47 1.65
C CYS A 333 25.86 27.26 0.99
N GLU A 334 25.68 27.56 -0.29
CA GLU A 334 26.51 28.45 -1.10
C GLU A 334 25.66 29.56 -1.70
N ASN A 335 25.99 30.81 -1.38
CA ASN A 335 25.31 32.01 -1.88
C ASN A 335 23.77 31.93 -1.73
N GLY A 336 23.31 31.53 -0.55
CA GLY A 336 21.88 31.37 -0.24
C GLY A 336 21.21 30.15 -0.88
N SER A 337 21.96 29.25 -1.54
CA SER A 337 21.42 28.05 -2.16
C SER A 337 22.00 26.76 -1.59
N THR A 338 21.13 25.77 -1.38
CA THR A 338 21.49 24.39 -1.03
C THR A 338 21.01 23.47 -2.14
N LYS A 339 21.87 22.60 -2.65
CA LYS A 339 21.52 21.55 -3.62
C LYS A 339 21.86 20.19 -3.04
N LEU A 340 20.93 19.24 -3.13
CA LEU A 340 21.10 17.88 -2.65
C LEU A 340 20.72 16.88 -3.74
N SER A 341 21.54 15.86 -3.93
CA SER A 341 21.20 14.63 -4.63
C SER A 341 21.04 13.50 -3.63
N ILE A 342 19.88 12.84 -3.61
CA ILE A 342 19.56 11.86 -2.56
C ILE A 342 19.04 10.57 -3.18
N LEU A 343 19.72 9.47 -2.89
CA LEU A 343 19.23 8.12 -3.19
C LEU A 343 18.46 7.57 -1.99
N ARG A 344 17.23 7.10 -2.21
CA ARG A 344 16.38 6.56 -1.15
C ARG A 344 15.99 5.13 -1.47
N PHE A 345 16.43 4.19 -0.64
CA PHE A 345 16.06 2.79 -0.75
C PHE A 345 15.01 2.45 0.32
N SER A 346 13.83 1.99 -0.10
CA SER A 346 12.72 1.68 0.79
C SER A 346 12.32 0.20 0.75
N GLN A 347 11.87 -0.32 1.89
CA GLN A 347 11.20 -1.59 2.03
C GLN A 347 9.87 -1.35 2.73
N GLU A 348 8.80 -1.86 2.17
CA GLU A 348 7.44 -1.66 2.64
C GLU A 348 6.82 -3.02 2.92
N TRP A 349 6.15 -3.14 4.07
CA TRP A 349 5.38 -4.31 4.43
C TRP A 349 3.98 -3.89 4.85
N LEU A 350 2.98 -4.56 4.31
CA LEU A 350 1.57 -4.38 4.64
C LEU A 350 0.96 -5.74 4.97
N ASN A 351 0.37 -5.87 6.15
CA ASN A 351 -0.49 -6.99 6.51
C ASN A 351 -1.88 -6.44 6.81
N ARG A 352 -2.92 -7.00 6.18
CA ARG A 352 -4.31 -6.62 6.39
C ARG A 352 -5.22 -7.83 6.53
N ASN A 353 -6.16 -7.71 7.44
CA ASN A 353 -7.32 -8.59 7.58
C ASN A 353 -8.53 -7.75 8.03
N PRO A 354 -9.74 -8.32 8.13
CA PRO A 354 -10.94 -7.54 8.44
C PRO A 354 -10.96 -6.82 9.80
N ASN A 355 -10.04 -7.14 10.71
CA ASN A 355 -9.98 -6.55 12.05
C ASN A 355 -8.65 -5.85 12.34
N ARG A 356 -7.64 -5.97 11.48
CA ARG A 356 -6.30 -5.46 11.72
C ARG A 356 -5.61 -5.06 10.43
N ILE A 357 -4.96 -3.92 10.45
CA ILE A 357 -3.98 -3.53 9.44
C ILE A 357 -2.69 -3.14 10.14
N ILE A 358 -1.57 -3.68 9.66
CA ILE A 358 -0.23 -3.29 10.07
C ILE A 358 0.51 -2.87 8.80
N ALA A 359 1.10 -1.69 8.82
CA ALA A 359 2.01 -1.25 7.79
C ALA A 359 3.34 -0.85 8.43
N ALA A 360 4.43 -1.21 7.79
CA ALA A 360 5.77 -0.79 8.16
C ALA A 360 6.52 -0.34 6.91
N ARG A 361 7.30 0.73 7.03
CA ARG A 361 8.22 1.20 5.99
C ARG A 361 9.58 1.48 6.64
N SER A 362 10.62 0.93 6.03
CA SER A 362 12.01 1.19 6.36
C SER A 362 12.63 1.88 5.15
N GLN A 363 13.24 3.04 5.35
CA GLN A 363 13.83 3.82 4.26
C GLN A 363 15.23 4.27 4.64
N PHE A 364 16.21 3.94 3.81
CA PHE A 364 17.57 4.41 3.90
C PHE A 364 17.75 5.56 2.92
N ASN A 365 18.22 6.70 3.39
CA ASN A 365 18.50 7.88 2.58
C ASN A 365 20.02 8.09 2.56
N PHE A 366 20.56 8.28 1.36
CA PHE A 366 21.96 8.58 1.12
C PHE A 366 22.03 9.89 0.35
N GLY A 367 22.45 10.96 1.01
CA GLY A 367 22.92 12.16 0.33
C GLY A 367 24.26 11.86 -0.34
N ILE A 368 24.40 12.22 -1.62
CA ILE A 368 25.59 11.92 -2.42
C ILE A 368 26.11 13.18 -3.12
N ALA A 369 27.43 13.30 -3.25
CA ALA A 369 28.10 14.33 -4.02
C ALA A 369 27.93 14.11 -5.53
N ALA A 370 26.73 14.37 -6.05
CA ALA A 370 26.38 14.24 -7.47
C ALA A 370 25.50 15.40 -7.94
N PHE A 371 25.48 15.66 -9.25
CA PHE A 371 24.67 16.70 -9.91
C PHE A 371 24.79 18.10 -9.27
N ASP A 372 26.04 18.52 -9.03
CA ASP A 372 26.37 19.81 -8.41
C ASP A 372 25.71 19.97 -7.02
N SER A 373 25.74 18.92 -6.20
CA SER A 373 25.34 19.03 -4.79
C SER A 373 26.23 20.04 -4.08
N THR A 374 25.68 20.74 -3.10
CA THR A 374 26.44 21.75 -2.34
C THR A 374 27.40 21.03 -1.41
N GLU A 375 28.69 21.14 -1.69
CA GLU A 375 29.77 20.54 -0.91
C GLU A 375 30.50 21.65 -0.16
N ILE A 376 30.55 21.56 1.17
CA ILE A 376 31.28 22.50 2.02
C ILE A 376 32.10 21.76 3.07
N ASP A 377 33.26 22.31 3.46
CA ASP A 377 34.18 21.69 4.44
C ASP A 377 33.69 21.79 5.90
N ILE A 378 32.38 21.95 6.13
CA ILE A 378 31.77 22.05 7.47
C ILE A 378 30.44 21.29 7.51
N GLU A 379 30.16 20.64 8.63
CA GLU A 379 28.89 19.94 8.83
C GLU A 379 27.75 20.88 9.26
N PRO A 380 26.48 20.54 8.94
CA PRO A 380 26.07 19.47 8.03
C PRO A 380 26.42 19.73 6.57
N ASP A 381 26.76 18.69 5.83
CA ASP A 381 27.04 18.72 4.39
C ASP A 381 25.98 17.95 3.56
N SER A 382 26.08 17.96 2.23
CA SER A 382 25.15 17.29 1.32
C SER A 382 25.30 15.77 1.31
N GLU A 383 26.46 15.25 1.72
CA GLU A 383 26.70 13.84 1.94
C GLU A 383 26.28 13.45 3.35
N PHE A 384 25.27 12.57 3.45
CA PHE A 384 24.77 12.10 4.72
C PHE A 384 24.09 10.75 4.57
N PHE A 385 23.94 10.04 5.67
CA PHE A 385 23.11 8.86 5.79
C PHE A 385 22.00 9.11 6.81
N SER A 386 20.78 8.68 6.50
CA SER A 386 19.73 8.56 7.52
C SER A 386 18.82 7.37 7.26
N TRP A 387 18.39 6.72 8.33
CA TRP A 387 17.33 5.72 8.30
C TRP A 387 16.03 6.31 8.85
N LEU A 388 14.94 6.11 8.12
CA LEU A 388 13.59 6.48 8.51
C LEU A 388 12.72 5.21 8.62
N GLY A 389 12.29 4.89 9.83
CA GLY A 389 11.29 3.87 10.14
C GLY A 389 9.91 4.50 10.34
N GLN A 390 8.89 3.92 9.72
CA GLN A 390 7.48 4.29 9.89
C GLN A 390 6.67 3.03 10.19
N PHE A 391 5.81 3.10 11.19
CA PHE A 391 4.96 1.99 11.62
C PHE A 391 3.54 2.49 11.87
N GLN A 392 2.55 1.76 11.36
CA GLN A 392 1.15 2.02 11.62
C GLN A 392 0.43 0.72 11.94
N TRP A 393 -0.39 0.77 12.98
CA TRP A 393 -1.20 -0.35 13.45
C TRP A 393 -2.63 0.11 13.67
N VAL A 394 -3.57 -0.43 12.91
CA VAL A 394 -5.00 -0.21 13.08
C VAL A 394 -5.61 -1.52 13.56
N GLN A 395 -6.29 -1.50 14.70
CA GLN A 395 -6.91 -2.68 15.29
C GLN A 395 -8.35 -2.38 15.68
N ARG A 396 -9.28 -3.21 15.24
CA ARG A 396 -10.61 -3.29 15.82
C ARG A 396 -10.53 -4.11 17.11
N ILE A 397 -10.72 -3.44 18.25
CA ILE A 397 -10.61 -4.07 19.59
C ILE A 397 -11.97 -4.54 20.13
N THR A 398 -13.06 -3.93 19.67
CA THR A 398 -14.44 -4.38 19.92
C THR A 398 -15.20 -4.33 18.59
N SER A 399 -16.48 -4.72 18.55
CA SER A 399 -17.29 -4.63 17.31
C SER A 399 -17.39 -3.21 16.74
N ARG A 400 -17.01 -2.17 17.49
CA ARG A 400 -17.14 -0.76 17.11
C ARG A 400 -15.89 0.09 17.30
N VAL A 401 -15.07 -0.20 18.31
CA VAL A 401 -13.93 0.64 18.68
C VAL A 401 -12.69 0.24 17.89
N LEU A 402 -12.03 1.23 17.30
CA LEU A 402 -10.72 1.07 16.65
C LEU A 402 -9.63 1.71 17.51
N VAL A 403 -8.45 1.10 17.50
CA VAL A 403 -7.21 1.70 18.00
C VAL A 403 -6.31 1.95 16.80
N VAL A 404 -5.71 3.13 16.76
CA VAL A 404 -4.72 3.53 15.75
C VAL A 404 -3.43 3.86 16.48
N GLY A 405 -2.42 3.00 16.32
CA GLY A 405 -1.06 3.24 16.72
C GLY A 405 -0.22 3.74 15.56
N ARG A 406 0.61 4.75 15.81
CA ARG A 406 1.62 5.25 14.86
C ARG A 406 2.97 5.33 15.57
N GLY A 407 4.03 4.97 14.86
CA GLY A 407 5.40 5.08 15.31
C GLY A 407 6.29 5.63 14.21
N TYR A 408 7.17 6.55 14.56
CA TYR A 408 8.18 7.08 13.65
C TYR A 408 9.54 7.06 14.32
N ALA A 409 10.57 6.71 13.56
CA ALA A 409 11.95 6.75 14.00
C ALA A 409 12.82 7.31 12.88
N GLN A 410 13.63 8.33 13.16
CA GLN A 410 14.71 8.74 12.28
C GLN A 410 16.02 8.60 13.05
N LEU A 411 16.96 7.84 12.50
CA LEU A 411 18.28 7.62 13.08
C LEU A 411 19.36 7.91 12.04
N THR A 412 20.40 8.60 12.47
CA THR A 412 21.56 8.95 11.65
C THR A 412 22.79 9.09 12.57
N PRO A 413 24.00 8.76 12.10
CA PRO A 413 25.23 9.14 12.78
C PRO A 413 25.68 10.57 12.44
N ASP A 414 25.10 11.20 11.43
CA ASP A 414 25.56 12.44 10.82
C ASP A 414 24.73 13.64 11.30
N ALA A 415 25.28 14.85 11.19
CA ALA A 415 24.49 16.07 11.22
C ALA A 415 23.76 16.23 9.87
N LEU A 416 22.45 16.43 9.88
CA LEU A 416 21.67 16.51 8.65
C LEU A 416 21.45 17.95 8.21
N PRO A 417 21.41 18.23 6.89
CA PRO A 417 20.81 19.44 6.37
C PRO A 417 19.41 19.64 6.98
N ILE A 418 19.04 20.87 7.35
CA ILE A 418 17.76 21.13 8.07
C ILE A 418 16.52 20.58 7.34
N ILE A 419 16.59 20.58 6.01
CA ILE A 419 15.56 20.06 5.10
C ILE A 419 15.48 18.52 5.07
N GLU A 420 16.45 17.84 5.67
CA GLU A 420 16.53 16.40 5.87
C GLU A 420 16.50 16.00 7.36
N GLN A 421 16.34 16.95 8.28
CA GLN A 421 16.05 16.66 9.68
C GLN A 421 14.61 16.14 9.85
N PHE A 422 14.24 15.74 11.06
CA PHE A 422 12.90 15.28 11.43
C PHE A 422 12.18 16.34 12.26
N SER A 423 10.89 16.58 12.00
CA SER A 423 10.08 17.53 12.77
C SER A 423 9.15 16.84 13.79
N ILE A 424 9.10 17.34 15.02
CA ILE A 424 8.24 16.84 16.11
C ILE A 424 7.34 17.99 16.60
N GLY A 425 6.06 17.70 16.83
CA GLY A 425 5.02 18.64 17.21
C GLY A 425 4.01 18.88 16.08
N GLY A 426 2.73 18.95 16.43
CA GLY A 426 1.63 19.15 15.48
C GLY A 426 0.73 17.93 15.30
N ILE A 427 -0.17 17.98 14.33
CA ILE A 427 -1.31 17.05 14.18
C ILE A 427 -0.92 15.58 13.96
N ASP A 428 0.14 15.30 13.20
CA ASP A 428 0.54 13.92 12.87
C ASP A 428 1.68 13.37 13.74
N THR A 429 2.17 14.16 14.71
CA THR A 429 3.26 13.75 15.60
C THR A 429 2.85 13.83 17.08
N VAL A 430 2.96 15.00 17.70
CA VAL A 430 2.61 15.23 19.10
C VAL A 430 1.72 16.47 19.21
N ARG A 431 0.41 16.22 19.31
CA ARG A 431 -0.63 17.23 19.50
C ARG A 431 -0.51 17.88 20.87
N GLY A 432 -0.96 19.14 20.94
CA GLY A 432 -0.73 20.02 22.07
C GLY A 432 0.50 20.91 21.90
N TYR A 433 1.32 20.69 20.88
CA TYR A 433 2.46 21.51 20.47
C TYR A 433 2.29 22.02 19.04
N VAL A 434 2.83 23.20 18.72
CA VAL A 434 2.73 23.75 17.36
C VAL A 434 3.45 22.85 16.36
N GLN A 435 3.05 22.96 15.10
CA GLN A 435 3.68 22.29 13.98
C GLN A 435 5.18 22.62 13.91
N ASN A 436 6.03 21.59 13.78
CA ASN A 436 7.50 21.72 13.78
C ASN A 436 8.12 22.35 15.05
N GLN A 437 7.50 22.13 16.23
CA GLN A 437 8.01 22.61 17.52
C GLN A 437 9.49 22.26 17.76
N LEU A 438 9.89 21.04 17.41
CA LEU A 438 11.28 20.59 17.39
C LEU A 438 11.64 20.15 15.96
N VAL A 439 12.87 20.44 15.54
CA VAL A 439 13.47 19.86 14.32
C VAL A 439 14.86 19.39 14.66
N THR A 440 15.14 18.10 14.43
CA THR A 440 16.36 17.42 14.91
C THR A 440 16.85 16.36 13.94
N ASP A 441 18.13 15.99 14.00
CA ASP A 441 18.70 14.95 13.14
C ASP A 441 18.05 13.58 13.38
N ASN A 442 17.85 13.25 14.65
CA ASN A 442 17.24 12.00 15.09
C ASN A 442 15.92 12.27 15.80
N ALA A 443 14.98 11.33 15.71
CA ALA A 443 13.70 11.42 16.41
C ALA A 443 13.09 10.04 16.67
N LEU A 444 12.35 9.91 17.76
CA LEU A 444 11.46 8.79 18.06
C LEU A 444 10.09 9.34 18.45
N ILE A 445 9.02 8.85 17.83
CA ILE A 445 7.64 9.27 18.10
C ILE A 445 6.76 8.04 18.22
N ALA A 446 5.85 8.09 19.19
CA ALA A 446 4.78 7.12 19.35
C ALA A 446 3.45 7.84 19.63
N SER A 447 2.39 7.38 18.97
CA SER A 447 1.04 7.91 19.10
C SER A 447 0.05 6.76 19.24
N LEU A 448 -0.90 6.88 20.16
CA LEU A 448 -2.07 6.02 20.27
C LEU A 448 -3.35 6.87 20.25
N GLU A 449 -4.24 6.57 19.32
CA GLU A 449 -5.55 7.21 19.17
C GLU A 449 -6.66 6.14 19.20
N PHE A 450 -7.66 6.30 20.07
CA PHE A 450 -8.82 5.42 20.12
C PHE A 450 -9.96 6.08 19.35
N ARG A 451 -10.62 5.37 18.44
CA ARG A 451 -11.79 5.88 17.71
C ARG A 451 -13.04 5.19 18.20
N ILE A 452 -13.86 5.96 18.92
CA ILE A 452 -15.06 5.46 19.59
C ILE A 452 -16.27 6.08 18.88
N PRO A 453 -17.01 5.30 18.08
CA PRO A 453 -18.21 5.81 17.41
C PRO A 453 -19.35 6.02 18.40
N LEU A 454 -20.07 7.13 18.27
CA LEU A 454 -21.24 7.45 19.09
C LEU A 454 -22.57 7.22 18.37
N THR A 455 -22.53 6.99 17.05
CA THR A 455 -23.68 6.73 16.20
C THR A 455 -23.84 5.24 15.88
N ARG A 456 -25.01 4.84 15.35
CA ARG A 456 -25.26 3.45 14.90
C ARG A 456 -24.35 3.08 13.74
N ASP A 457 -24.25 3.97 12.76
CA ASP A 457 -23.24 3.93 11.73
C ASP A 457 -21.91 4.42 12.35
N PRO A 458 -20.86 3.57 12.41
CA PRO A 458 -19.61 3.92 13.05
C PRO A 458 -18.79 4.97 12.28
N SER A 459 -19.14 5.29 11.04
CA SER A 459 -18.42 6.28 10.20
C SER A 459 -18.84 7.73 10.46
N ILE A 460 -20.08 7.94 10.94
CA ILE A 460 -20.68 9.28 11.03
C ILE A 460 -20.02 10.14 12.09
N PHE A 461 -20.02 9.71 13.36
CA PHE A 461 -19.52 10.54 14.45
C PHE A 461 -18.68 9.73 15.44
N GLN A 462 -17.44 10.15 15.66
CA GLN A 462 -16.48 9.49 16.53
C GLN A 462 -15.85 10.49 17.49
N ILE A 463 -15.68 10.08 18.74
CA ILE A 463 -14.74 10.74 19.66
C ILE A 463 -13.40 10.02 19.60
N THR A 464 -12.33 10.79 19.76
CA THR A 464 -10.97 10.31 19.55
C THR A 464 -10.02 10.74 20.67
N PRO A 465 -10.06 10.12 21.86
CA PRO A 465 -9.03 10.36 22.86
C PRO A 465 -7.69 9.81 22.36
N PHE A 466 -6.62 10.54 22.66
CA PHE A 466 -5.27 10.20 22.21
C PHE A 466 -4.20 10.53 23.26
N ILE A 467 -3.08 9.83 23.15
CA ILE A 467 -1.84 10.10 23.89
C ILE A 467 -0.65 9.91 22.97
N GLU A 468 0.29 10.83 23.02
CA GLU A 468 1.39 10.94 22.08
C GLU A 468 2.66 11.40 22.80
N ALA A 469 3.80 10.87 22.38
CA ALA A 469 5.10 11.28 22.89
C ALA A 469 6.11 11.27 21.75
N GLY A 470 7.05 12.21 21.80
CA GLY A 470 8.11 12.32 20.84
C GLY A 470 9.38 12.89 21.47
N THR A 471 10.53 12.40 21.05
CA THR A 471 11.82 12.95 21.48
C THR A 471 12.76 13.03 20.29
N GLY A 472 13.64 14.04 20.28
CA GLY A 472 14.60 14.23 19.20
C GLY A 472 15.91 14.79 19.71
N TRP A 473 17.00 14.45 19.03
CA TRP A 473 18.36 14.85 19.38
C TRP A 473 19.18 15.05 18.10
N ASN A 474 20.24 15.84 18.20
CA ASN A 474 21.12 16.18 17.10
C ASN A 474 22.46 15.44 17.21
N ASN A 475 23.14 15.29 16.08
CA ASN A 475 24.54 14.91 16.05
C ASN A 475 25.35 16.16 15.74
N LEU A 476 26.47 16.36 16.44
CA LEU A 476 27.50 17.38 16.13
C LEU A 476 27.01 18.84 16.28
N LEU A 477 25.70 19.07 16.42
CA LEU A 477 25.04 20.30 16.82
C LEU A 477 24.38 20.14 18.21
N PRO A 478 24.19 21.22 18.98
CA PRO A 478 23.52 21.14 20.26
C PRO A 478 22.07 20.63 20.14
N ASP A 479 21.64 19.85 21.12
CA ASP A 479 20.25 19.44 21.25
C ASP A 479 19.33 20.65 21.52
N PRO A 480 18.07 20.62 21.05
CA PRO A 480 17.07 21.57 21.50
C PRO A 480 16.88 21.50 23.01
N GLU A 481 16.71 22.65 23.65
CA GLU A 481 16.27 22.71 25.03
C GLU A 481 14.85 22.09 25.13
N ASN A 482 14.64 21.15 26.05
CA ASN A 482 13.45 20.26 26.11
C ASN A 482 13.24 19.41 24.85
N ALA A 483 14.17 18.49 24.60
CA ALA A 483 14.17 17.49 23.54
C ALA A 483 13.02 16.45 23.56
N THR A 484 12.08 16.54 24.50
CA THR A 484 10.95 15.60 24.65
C THR A 484 9.63 16.34 24.75
N LEU A 485 8.65 15.91 23.96
CA LEU A 485 7.27 16.39 23.94
C LEU A 485 6.34 15.25 24.34
N VAL A 486 5.34 15.55 25.17
CA VAL A 486 4.29 14.59 25.53
C VAL A 486 2.95 15.32 25.51
N GLY A 487 1.99 14.78 24.76
CA GLY A 487 0.67 15.34 24.57
C GLY A 487 -0.42 14.33 24.89
N ILE A 488 -1.52 14.81 25.48
CA ILE A 488 -2.77 14.04 25.64
C ILE A 488 -3.92 14.90 25.16
N GLY A 489 -4.98 14.30 24.64
CA GLY A 489 -6.12 15.11 24.24
C GLY A 489 -7.33 14.32 23.79
N LEU A 490 -8.27 15.08 23.24
CA LEU A 490 -9.54 14.58 22.75
C LEU A 490 -9.85 15.25 21.42
N GLY A 491 -10.18 14.44 20.42
CA GLY A 491 -10.70 14.92 19.15
C GLY A 491 -12.11 14.43 18.85
N VAL A 492 -12.71 15.01 17.84
CA VAL A 492 -13.99 14.64 17.23
C VAL A 492 -13.76 14.47 15.74
N ARG A 493 -14.31 13.40 15.16
CA ARG A 493 -14.38 13.17 13.72
C ARG A 493 -15.83 13.03 13.32
N TRP A 494 -16.25 13.83 12.35
CA TRP A 494 -17.63 13.90 11.90
C TRP A 494 -17.70 13.85 10.38
N LEU A 495 -18.29 12.79 9.84
CA LEU A 495 -18.77 12.73 8.47
C LEU A 495 -20.18 13.32 8.43
N ILE A 496 -20.29 14.56 7.94
CA ILE A 496 -21.54 15.33 7.94
C ILE A 496 -22.47 14.82 6.86
N THR A 497 -21.93 14.65 5.66
CA THR A 497 -22.59 14.05 4.49
C THR A 497 -21.58 13.23 3.72
N ASN A 498 -22.02 12.43 2.74
CA ASN A 498 -21.11 11.79 1.80
C ASN A 498 -20.22 12.86 1.14
N GLY A 499 -18.92 12.73 1.38
CA GLY A 499 -17.90 13.65 0.88
C GLY A 499 -17.51 14.80 1.80
N LEU A 500 -18.32 15.21 2.78
CA LEU A 500 -17.96 16.30 3.72
C LEU A 500 -17.59 15.75 5.09
N SER A 501 -16.33 15.93 5.48
CA SER A 501 -15.82 15.51 6.79
C SER A 501 -15.17 16.67 7.55
N VAL A 502 -15.36 16.66 8.86
CA VAL A 502 -14.77 17.61 9.80
C VAL A 502 -14.01 16.83 10.87
N ARG A 503 -12.83 17.33 11.21
CA ARG A 503 -12.03 16.86 12.33
C ARG A 503 -11.67 18.05 13.19
N LEU A 504 -11.82 17.89 14.51
CA LEU A 504 -11.44 18.88 15.52
C LEU A 504 -10.64 18.14 16.60
N ASP A 505 -9.47 18.62 16.97
CA ASP A 505 -8.66 18.03 18.04
C ASP A 505 -8.23 19.11 19.03
N TYR A 506 -8.30 18.76 20.31
CA TYR A 506 -7.73 19.57 21.39
C TYR A 506 -6.67 18.77 22.14
N GLY A 507 -5.42 19.22 22.06
CA GLY A 507 -4.27 18.62 22.72
C GLY A 507 -3.75 19.48 23.88
N VAL A 508 -3.42 18.82 24.99
CA VAL A 508 -2.83 19.42 26.18
C VAL A 508 -1.37 18.96 26.28
N PRO A 509 -0.39 19.87 26.25
CA PRO A 509 1.02 19.52 26.46
C PRO A 509 1.24 19.15 27.94
N LEU A 510 1.94 18.04 28.19
CA LEU A 510 2.31 17.60 29.53
C LEU A 510 3.71 18.09 29.96
N ILE A 511 4.54 18.49 28.98
CA ILE A 511 5.82 19.16 29.20
C ILE A 511 5.70 20.61 28.75
N SER A 512 6.20 21.56 29.54
CA SER A 512 6.02 22.99 29.30
C SER A 512 6.58 23.45 27.97
N LYS A 513 5.78 24.24 27.24
CA LYS A 513 6.19 24.90 25.99
C LYS A 513 7.15 26.05 26.32
N GLN A 514 8.20 26.22 25.51
CA GLN A 514 9.10 27.36 25.63
C GLN A 514 8.51 28.63 25.02
N ASN A 515 7.83 28.50 23.87
CA ASN A 515 7.18 29.61 23.20
C ASN A 515 5.66 29.52 23.36
N LYS A 516 5.05 30.61 23.84
CA LYS A 516 3.59 30.78 23.91
C LYS A 516 3.20 31.82 22.87
N GLY A 517 2.88 31.39 21.66
CA GLY A 517 2.22 32.25 20.67
C GLY A 517 0.72 32.39 20.97
N ASN A 518 -0.02 32.92 20.01
CA ASN A 518 -1.46 33.15 20.10
C ASN A 518 -2.27 32.42 19.02
N SER A 519 -1.64 31.56 18.21
CA SER A 519 -2.35 30.78 17.18
C SER A 519 -3.30 29.75 17.80
N LEU A 520 -4.19 29.17 16.98
CA LEU A 520 -5.02 28.05 17.44
C LEU A 520 -4.18 26.88 17.94
N GLN A 521 -3.07 26.58 17.27
CA GLN A 521 -2.15 25.50 17.68
C GLN A 521 -1.39 25.83 18.96
N ASP A 522 -1.03 27.09 19.20
CA ASP A 522 -0.43 27.52 20.47
C ASP A 522 -1.37 27.23 21.64
N ASN A 523 -2.67 27.32 21.39
CA ASN A 523 -3.72 26.98 22.35
C ASN A 523 -4.10 25.49 22.33
N GLY A 524 -3.45 24.66 21.52
CA GLY A 524 -3.67 23.21 21.44
C GLY A 524 -4.80 22.77 20.52
N PHE A 525 -5.38 23.67 19.73
CA PHE A 525 -6.49 23.38 18.82
C PHE A 525 -6.02 23.09 17.39
N TYR A 526 -6.54 22.01 16.82
CA TYR A 526 -6.32 21.61 15.43
C TYR A 526 -7.65 21.33 14.75
N PHE A 527 -7.76 21.63 13.46
CA PHE A 527 -8.94 21.31 12.67
C PHE A 527 -8.59 20.93 11.24
N SER A 528 -9.48 20.15 10.62
CA SER A 528 -9.56 20.02 9.17
C SER A 528 -11.01 19.92 8.73
N VAL A 529 -11.36 20.59 7.65
CA VAL A 529 -12.63 20.45 6.93
C VAL A 529 -12.30 20.02 5.52
N ARG A 530 -12.75 18.83 5.12
CA ARG A 530 -12.48 18.25 3.81
C ARG A 530 -13.78 17.96 3.08
N TYR A 531 -13.85 18.40 1.82
CA TYR A 531 -14.91 18.08 0.89
C TYR A 531 -14.35 17.31 -0.32
N GLN A 532 -14.82 16.09 -0.52
CA GLN A 532 -14.49 15.23 -1.66
C GLN A 532 -15.81 14.65 -2.22
N PRO A 533 -16.39 15.26 -3.27
CA PRO A 533 -17.71 14.89 -3.78
C PRO A 533 -17.78 13.52 -4.48
N PHE A 534 -16.65 12.90 -4.82
CA PHE A 534 -16.60 11.65 -5.60
C PHE A 534 -15.37 10.79 -5.29
#